data_AF-A0A6A6XKE0-F1
#
_entry.id   AF-A0A6A6XKE0-F1
#
_cell.length_a   1.000
_cell.length_b   1.000
_cell.length_c   1.000
_cell.angle_alpha   90.00
_cell.angle_beta   90.00
_cell.angle_gamma   90.00
#
_symmetry.space_group_name_H-M   'P 1'
#
loop_
_entity.id
_entity.type
_entity.pdbx_description
1 polymer ?
#
loop_
_entity_poly.entity_id
_entity_poly.type
_entity_poly.pdbx_seq_one_letter_code
_entity_poly.pdbx_strand_id
1 'polypeptide(L)'
;YEAISYAWGDYPEFDQTLFLDNQILRISRNLYAALMAYSYSDRTRILWADAICINQTDKIEKSQQVSIMADIYSKAKTVQAWLAPASKFTMDAMNFMAELALRAESFGVSAEVDQPRIISNLPSITISDEDAKILIHDAIEAHVDYLISRSWFNRVWIVQEVTLAAELVVSSGLLTMNWTAFAQA
;
A
#
# COMPACT_ATOMS: atom_id res chain seq x y z
N TYR A 1 5.54 15.01 6.68
CA TYR A 1 5.60 13.61 7.14
C TYR A 1 5.12 12.71 6.00
N GLU A 2 5.38 11.42 6.10
CA GLU A 2 4.77 10.39 5.25
C GLU A 2 3.75 9.62 6.07
N ALA A 3 2.66 9.17 5.45
CA ALA A 3 1.62 8.41 6.15
C ALA A 3 1.65 6.94 5.74
N ILE A 4 1.60 6.02 6.71
CA ILE A 4 1.58 4.57 6.44
C ILE A 4 0.13 4.12 6.33
N SER A 5 -0.20 3.52 5.19
CA SER A 5 -1.47 2.88 4.91
C SER A 5 -1.26 1.37 4.98
N TYR A 6 -1.77 0.71 6.02
CA TYR A 6 -1.51 -0.71 6.29
C TYR A 6 -2.72 -1.38 6.93
N ALA A 7 -2.85 -2.69 6.75
CA ALA A 7 -3.89 -3.44 7.43
C ALA A 7 -3.52 -3.74 8.88
N TRP A 8 -4.46 -3.51 9.79
CA TRP A 8 -4.36 -4.00 11.16
C TRP A 8 -4.42 -5.54 11.16
N GLY A 9 -5.17 -6.14 10.23
CA GLY A 9 -5.48 -7.56 10.16
C GLY A 9 -6.85 -7.87 10.77
N ASP A 10 -7.38 -9.07 10.54
CA ASP A 10 -8.70 -9.47 11.05
C ASP A 10 -8.68 -9.69 12.57
N TYR A 11 -7.54 -10.18 13.08
CA TYR A 11 -7.28 -10.39 14.50
C TYR A 11 -5.88 -9.85 14.83
N PRO A 12 -5.73 -8.51 14.98
CA PRO A 12 -4.43 -7.91 15.25
C PRO A 12 -3.89 -8.34 16.60
N GLU A 13 -2.78 -9.08 16.60
CA GLU A 13 -1.99 -9.32 17.79
C GLU A 13 -1.00 -8.17 18.00
N PHE A 14 -1.20 -7.39 19.06
CA PHE A 14 -0.31 -6.30 19.45
C PHE A 14 0.86 -6.86 20.27
N ASP A 15 1.66 -7.75 19.68
CA ASP A 15 2.74 -8.49 20.35
C ASP A 15 4.12 -7.84 20.21
N GLN A 16 4.28 -6.86 19.30
CA GLN A 16 5.53 -6.15 19.10
C GLN A 16 5.62 -4.91 19.99
N THR A 17 6.84 -4.60 20.41
CA THR A 17 7.11 -3.48 21.33
C THR A 17 7.86 -2.38 20.60
N LEU A 18 7.31 -1.17 20.62
CA LEU A 18 7.93 0.04 20.13
C LEU A 18 8.32 0.93 21.33
N PHE A 19 9.59 1.32 21.38
CA PHE A 19 10.12 2.23 22.39
C PHE A 19 10.09 3.66 21.84
N LEU A 20 9.32 4.53 22.47
CA LEU A 20 9.15 5.93 22.10
C LEU A 20 9.63 6.80 23.26
N ASP A 21 10.86 7.29 23.23
CA ASP A 21 11.48 8.09 24.31
C ASP A 21 11.15 7.58 25.73
N ASN A 22 10.07 8.09 26.35
CA ASN A 22 9.63 7.74 27.70
C ASN A 22 8.39 6.82 27.77
N GLN A 23 7.99 6.22 26.65
CA GLN A 23 6.79 5.40 26.52
C GLN A 23 7.10 4.09 25.79
N ILE A 24 6.35 3.06 26.16
CA ILE A 24 6.37 1.76 25.50
C ILE A 24 5.00 1.54 24.88
N LEU A 25 4.96 1.34 23.57
CA LEU A 25 3.74 1.09 22.84
C LEU A 25 3.74 -0.33 22.28
N ARG A 26 2.62 -1.03 22.44
CA ARG A 26 2.41 -2.33 21.80
C ARG A 26 1.76 -2.11 20.44
N ILE A 27 2.40 -2.62 19.39
CA ILE A 27 1.93 -2.50 18.01
C ILE A 27 1.78 -3.88 17.37
N SER A 28 1.02 -3.94 16.28
CA SER A 28 0.86 -5.20 15.55
C SER A 28 2.18 -5.60 14.85
N ARG A 29 2.36 -6.90 14.64
CA ARG A 29 3.49 -7.42 13.85
C ARG A 29 3.53 -6.82 12.43
N ASN A 30 2.37 -6.57 11.83
CA ASN A 30 2.31 -5.99 10.49
C ASN A 30 2.83 -4.55 10.45
N LEU A 31 2.42 -3.70 11.42
CA LEU A 31 2.94 -2.35 11.52
C LEU A 31 4.43 -2.33 11.84
N TYR A 32 4.88 -3.19 12.75
CA TYR A 32 6.29 -3.31 13.08
C TYR A 32 7.13 -3.65 11.84
N ALA A 33 6.70 -4.62 11.04
CA ALA A 33 7.38 -4.98 9.80
C ALA A 33 7.44 -3.81 8.80
N ALA A 34 6.34 -3.05 8.65
CA ALA A 34 6.30 -1.86 7.81
C ALA A 34 7.29 -0.78 8.28
N LEU A 35 7.31 -0.48 9.59
CA LEU A 35 8.23 0.50 10.18
C LEU A 35 9.70 0.10 9.97
N MET A 36 10.02 -1.17 10.16
CA MET A 36 11.36 -1.68 9.92
C MET A 36 11.76 -1.56 8.45
N ALA A 37 10.86 -1.91 7.52
CA ALA A 37 11.10 -1.77 6.08
C ALA A 37 11.28 -0.31 5.64
N TYR A 38 10.60 0.62 6.29
CA TYR A 38 10.68 2.05 5.99
C TYR A 38 11.78 2.81 6.73
N SER A 39 12.41 2.17 7.72
CA SER A 39 13.53 2.75 8.45
C SER A 39 14.76 2.86 7.56
N TYR A 40 15.47 3.98 7.68
CA TYR A 40 16.79 4.14 7.07
C TYR A 40 17.87 3.99 8.13
N SER A 41 19.01 3.40 7.77
CA SER A 41 20.15 3.26 8.67
C SER A 41 20.94 4.56 8.85
N ASP A 42 20.81 5.50 7.93
CA ASP A 42 21.66 6.68 7.80
C ASP A 42 20.93 8.02 8.01
N ARG A 43 19.59 8.02 8.08
CA ARG A 43 18.80 9.25 8.19
C ARG A 43 17.46 9.05 8.91
N THR A 44 16.96 10.13 9.48
CA THR A 44 15.63 10.17 10.10
C THR A 44 14.54 10.22 9.04
N ARG A 45 13.47 9.44 9.24
CA ARG A 45 12.24 9.49 8.44
C ARG A 45 11.06 9.81 9.37
N ILE A 46 10.24 10.78 8.98
CA ILE A 46 9.06 11.18 9.77
C ILE A 46 7.83 10.45 9.23
N LEU A 47 7.41 9.42 9.94
CA LEU A 47 6.29 8.55 9.58
C LEU A 47 5.10 8.80 10.51
N TRP A 48 3.90 8.78 9.94
CA TRP A 48 2.63 8.80 10.65
C TRP A 48 1.95 7.44 10.47
N ALA A 49 1.53 6.82 11.56
CA ALA A 49 0.74 5.60 11.56
C ALA A 49 -0.36 5.72 12.62
N ASP A 50 -1.60 5.41 12.23
CA ASP A 50 -2.79 5.58 13.06
C ASP A 50 -2.68 4.92 14.45
N ALA A 51 -2.17 3.68 14.54
CA ALA A 51 -2.02 2.95 15.81
C ALA A 51 -0.99 3.59 16.76
N ILE A 52 -0.13 4.48 16.27
CA ILE A 52 0.91 5.16 17.05
C ILE A 52 0.52 6.60 17.32
N CYS A 53 0.07 7.32 16.30
CA CYS A 53 -0.15 8.77 16.36
C CYS A 53 -1.53 9.15 16.91
N ILE A 54 -2.47 8.20 17.02
CA ILE A 54 -3.78 8.40 17.63
C ILE A 54 -3.80 7.66 18.95
N ASN A 55 -4.21 8.33 20.03
CA ASN A 55 -4.44 7.66 21.30
C ASN A 55 -5.62 6.68 21.18
N GLN A 56 -5.30 5.40 21.03
CA GLN A 56 -6.31 4.35 20.82
C GLN A 56 -7.21 4.12 22.03
N THR A 57 -6.82 4.61 23.22
CA THR A 57 -7.58 4.45 24.46
C THR A 57 -8.54 5.60 24.73
N ASP A 58 -8.30 6.78 24.14
CA ASP A 58 -9.18 7.94 24.23
C ASP A 58 -10.18 7.93 23.08
N LYS A 59 -11.44 7.58 23.39
CA LYS A 59 -12.52 7.52 22.40
C LYS A 59 -12.85 8.89 21.80
N ILE A 60 -12.66 9.97 22.54
CA ILE A 60 -12.96 11.33 22.08
C ILE A 60 -11.90 11.74 21.06
N GLU A 61 -10.63 11.64 21.43
CA GLU A 61 -9.52 11.92 20.51
C GLU A 61 -9.61 11.03 19.28
N LYS A 62 -9.80 9.72 19.46
CA LYS A 62 -9.92 8.79 18.34
C LYS A 62 -11.04 9.19 17.38
N SER A 63 -12.21 9.58 17.89
CA SER A 63 -13.32 10.03 17.03
C SER A 63 -12.97 11.32 16.28
N GLN A 64 -12.29 12.25 16.93
CA GLN A 64 -11.81 13.49 16.30
C GLN A 64 -10.78 13.19 15.21
N GLN A 65 -9.79 12.34 15.48
CA GLN A 65 -8.77 11.93 14.51
C GLN A 65 -9.38 11.18 13.32
N VAL A 66 -10.34 10.29 13.57
CA VAL A 66 -11.08 9.59 12.50
C VAL A 66 -11.83 10.58 11.61
N SER A 67 -12.42 11.63 12.18
CA SER A 67 -13.13 12.66 11.41
C SER A 67 -12.22 13.49 10.49
N ILE A 68 -10.90 13.48 10.73
CA ILE A 68 -9.91 14.21 9.93
C ILE A 68 -8.94 13.30 9.17
N MET A 69 -9.19 11.99 9.04
CA MET A 69 -8.27 11.09 8.30
C MET A 69 -8.02 11.53 6.86
N ALA A 70 -9.06 12.02 6.19
CA ALA A 70 -8.95 12.56 4.84
C ALA A 70 -7.94 13.72 4.76
N ASP A 71 -7.95 14.61 5.75
CA ASP A 71 -7.00 15.71 5.87
C ASP A 71 -5.57 15.22 6.15
N ILE A 72 -5.42 14.18 6.96
CA ILE A 72 -4.12 13.59 7.29
C ILE A 72 -3.48 13.00 6.02
N TYR A 73 -4.19 12.13 5.30
CA TYR A 73 -3.66 11.50 4.10
C TYR A 73 -3.44 12.50 2.95
N SER A 74 -4.31 13.50 2.80
CA SER A 74 -4.13 14.53 1.77
C SER A 74 -2.96 15.48 2.03
N LYS A 75 -2.58 15.70 3.29
CA LYS A 75 -1.43 16.55 3.69
C LYS A 75 -0.12 15.78 3.83
N ALA A 76 -0.16 14.44 3.75
CA ALA A 76 1.05 13.63 3.72
C ALA A 76 1.84 13.90 2.43
N LYS A 77 3.18 13.98 2.53
CA LYS A 77 4.05 14.13 1.35
C LYS A 77 3.89 12.92 0.42
N THR A 78 3.92 11.75 1.03
CA THR A 78 3.76 10.46 0.36
C THR A 78 2.98 9.56 1.29
N VAL A 79 2.03 8.80 0.74
CA VAL A 79 1.36 7.70 1.42
C VAL A 79 2.09 6.41 1.05
N GLN A 80 2.43 5.62 2.07
CA GLN A 80 3.16 4.36 1.95
C GLN A 80 2.18 3.20 2.17
N ALA A 81 1.67 2.63 1.10
CA ALA A 81 0.78 1.46 1.13
C ALA A 81 1.60 0.19 1.39
N TRP A 82 1.48 -0.36 2.59
CA TRP A 82 2.16 -1.59 2.99
C TRP A 82 1.28 -2.81 2.77
N LEU A 83 1.69 -3.69 1.85
CA LEU A 83 0.94 -4.91 1.51
C LEU A 83 1.31 -6.08 2.42
N ALA A 84 2.61 -6.37 2.55
CA ALA A 84 3.11 -7.52 3.30
C ALA A 84 4.64 -7.48 3.47
N PRO A 85 5.19 -8.20 4.47
CA PRO A 85 6.62 -8.53 4.52
C PRO A 85 7.08 -9.31 3.27
N ALA A 86 8.40 -9.33 3.03
CA ALA A 86 8.97 -10.10 1.94
C ALA A 86 8.72 -11.61 2.11
N SER A 87 8.21 -12.23 1.05
CA SER A 87 8.09 -13.67 0.87
C SER A 87 8.40 -13.99 -0.59
N LYS A 88 8.68 -15.25 -0.92
CA LYS A 88 8.91 -15.66 -2.32
C LYS A 88 7.75 -15.21 -3.21
N PHE A 89 6.52 -15.50 -2.81
CA PHE A 89 5.31 -15.18 -3.58
C PHE A 89 5.10 -13.67 -3.77
N THR A 90 5.29 -12.86 -2.73
CA THR A 90 5.16 -11.41 -2.87
C THR A 90 6.27 -10.81 -3.74
N MET A 91 7.48 -11.37 -3.71
CA MET A 91 8.58 -10.88 -4.53
C MET A 91 8.36 -11.23 -6.00
N ASP A 92 7.99 -12.48 -6.30
CA ASP A 92 7.67 -12.93 -7.66
C ASP A 92 6.52 -12.09 -8.23
N ALA A 93 5.46 -11.86 -7.46
CA ALA A 93 4.32 -11.03 -7.88
C ALA A 93 4.70 -9.57 -8.10
N MET A 94 5.43 -8.94 -7.17
CA MET A 94 5.86 -7.54 -7.30
C MET A 94 6.76 -7.33 -8.52
N ASN A 95 7.66 -8.28 -8.81
CA ASN A 95 8.52 -8.22 -10.00
C ASN A 95 7.69 -8.36 -11.29
N PHE A 96 6.76 -9.32 -11.33
CA PHE A 96 5.87 -9.50 -12.47
C PHE A 96 4.99 -8.25 -12.71
N MET A 97 4.41 -7.68 -11.67
CA MET A 97 3.63 -6.43 -11.77
C MET A 97 4.49 -5.29 -12.32
N ALA A 98 5.75 -5.17 -11.89
CA ALA A 98 6.67 -4.16 -12.40
C ALA A 98 6.98 -4.36 -13.91
N GLU A 99 7.19 -5.60 -14.34
CA GLU A 99 7.38 -5.93 -15.76
C GLU A 99 6.12 -5.66 -16.59
N LEU A 100 4.95 -5.99 -16.05
CA LEU A 100 3.66 -5.78 -16.72
C LEU A 100 3.36 -4.29 -16.89
N ALA A 101 3.63 -3.47 -15.87
CA ALA A 101 3.48 -2.01 -15.95
C ALA A 101 4.33 -1.40 -17.07
N LEU A 102 5.56 -1.89 -17.28
CA LEU A 102 6.41 -1.43 -18.39
C LEU A 102 5.87 -1.83 -19.77
N ARG A 103 5.03 -2.86 -19.84
CA ARG A 103 4.37 -3.33 -21.07
C ARG A 103 2.94 -2.81 -21.22
N ALA A 104 2.40 -2.08 -20.24
CA ALA A 104 1.00 -1.65 -20.23
C ALA A 104 0.62 -0.85 -21.49
N GLU A 105 1.50 0.04 -21.97
CA GLU A 105 1.30 0.79 -23.21
C GLU A 105 1.13 -0.13 -24.44
N SER A 106 1.86 -1.25 -24.49
CA SER A 106 1.76 -2.22 -25.59
C SER A 106 0.40 -2.93 -25.63
N PHE A 107 -0.31 -2.97 -24.50
CA PHE A 107 -1.67 -3.49 -24.39
C PHE A 107 -2.75 -2.41 -24.56
N GLY A 108 -2.37 -1.19 -24.96
CA GLY A 108 -3.28 -0.06 -25.15
C GLY A 108 -3.79 0.55 -23.83
N VAL A 109 -3.15 0.24 -22.69
CA VAL A 109 -3.46 0.88 -21.42
C VAL A 109 -2.89 2.30 -21.47
N SER A 110 -3.73 3.28 -21.80
CA SER A 110 -3.33 4.68 -21.86
C SER A 110 -3.04 5.22 -20.46
N ALA A 111 -1.92 5.94 -20.31
CA ALA A 111 -1.44 6.52 -19.06
C ALA A 111 -2.30 7.65 -18.45
N GLU A 112 -3.57 7.78 -18.82
CA GLU A 112 -4.53 8.70 -18.18
C GLU A 112 -5.00 8.19 -16.80
N VAL A 113 -4.14 7.49 -16.05
CA VAL A 113 -4.31 7.35 -14.59
C VAL A 113 -3.62 8.57 -13.96
N ASP A 114 -4.05 9.75 -14.40
CA ASP A 114 -3.51 11.02 -13.95
C ASP A 114 -4.04 11.27 -12.55
N GLN A 115 -3.23 10.86 -11.57
CA GLN A 115 -3.48 10.88 -10.13
C GLN A 115 -4.45 9.77 -9.68
N PRO A 116 -4.28 9.24 -8.45
CA PRO A 116 -5.27 8.34 -7.84
C PRO A 116 -6.67 8.98 -7.64
N ARG A 117 -6.84 10.25 -8.05
CA ARG A 117 -8.02 11.08 -7.84
C ARG A 117 -9.12 10.89 -8.87
N ILE A 118 -8.83 10.41 -10.09
CA ILE A 118 -9.83 10.36 -11.17
C ILE A 118 -9.61 9.09 -12.02
N ILE A 119 -10.51 8.11 -11.92
CA ILE A 119 -10.69 7.09 -12.97
C ILE A 119 -11.67 7.70 -13.96
N SER A 120 -11.17 8.49 -14.92
CA SER A 120 -11.99 9.17 -15.91
C SER A 120 -12.59 8.18 -16.91
N ASN A 121 -11.87 7.09 -17.20
CA ASN A 121 -12.28 6.01 -18.09
C ASN A 121 -11.76 4.66 -17.57
N LEU A 122 -12.54 3.58 -17.74
CA LEU A 122 -11.99 2.23 -17.63
C LEU A 122 -10.97 2.05 -18.77
N PRO A 123 -9.74 1.58 -18.50
CA PRO A 123 -8.77 1.36 -19.55
C PRO A 123 -9.33 0.34 -20.55
N SER A 124 -9.43 0.73 -21.82
CA SER A 124 -9.75 -0.17 -22.91
C SER A 124 -8.51 -1.01 -23.22
N ILE A 125 -8.51 -2.27 -22.80
CA ILE A 125 -7.41 -3.20 -23.07
C ILE A 125 -7.54 -3.74 -24.48
N THR A 126 -6.48 -3.62 -25.28
CA THR A 126 -6.40 -4.19 -26.64
C THR A 126 -5.41 -5.35 -26.60
N ILE A 127 -5.89 -6.54 -26.24
CA ILE A 127 -5.09 -7.76 -26.16
C ILE A 127 -5.76 -8.89 -26.96
N SER A 128 -4.96 -9.72 -27.62
CA SER A 128 -5.49 -10.92 -28.28
C SER A 128 -5.89 -11.97 -27.25
N ASP A 129 -6.84 -12.85 -27.61
CA ASP A 129 -7.25 -13.95 -26.71
C ASP A 129 -6.08 -14.87 -26.31
N GLU A 130 -5.08 -15.02 -27.18
CA GLU A 130 -3.92 -15.88 -26.90
C GLU A 130 -2.94 -15.19 -25.95
N ASP A 131 -2.65 -13.91 -26.18
CA ASP A 131 -1.82 -13.11 -25.27
C ASP A 131 -2.49 -12.99 -23.90
N ALA A 132 -3.82 -12.86 -23.84
CA ALA A 132 -4.57 -12.83 -22.59
C ALA A 132 -4.43 -14.13 -21.79
N LYS A 133 -4.48 -15.30 -22.45
CA LYS A 133 -4.26 -16.60 -21.77
C LYS A 133 -2.84 -16.71 -21.23
N ILE A 134 -1.84 -16.29 -22.00
CA ILE A 134 -0.44 -16.30 -21.57
C ILE A 134 -0.26 -15.39 -20.35
N LEU A 135 -0.78 -14.16 -20.41
CA LEU A 135 -0.71 -13.24 -19.27
C LEU A 135 -1.40 -13.78 -18.02
N ILE A 136 -2.57 -14.39 -18.16
CA ILE A 136 -3.29 -14.99 -17.02
C ILE A 136 -2.45 -16.14 -16.42
N HIS A 137 -1.87 -16.99 -17.26
CA HIS A 137 -0.99 -18.07 -16.81
C HIS A 137 0.22 -17.53 -16.05
N ASP A 138 0.93 -16.56 -16.65
CA ASP A 138 2.13 -15.96 -16.06
C ASP A 138 1.81 -15.24 -14.74
N ALA A 139 0.65 -14.56 -14.66
CA ALA A 139 0.20 -13.91 -13.43
C ALA A 139 -0.09 -14.92 -12.30
N ILE A 140 -0.63 -16.09 -12.62
CA ILE A 140 -0.85 -17.18 -11.66
C ILE A 140 0.49 -17.77 -11.21
N GLU A 141 1.41 -18.04 -12.13
CA GLU A 141 2.76 -18.52 -11.80
C GLU A 141 3.55 -17.52 -10.95
N ALA A 142 3.37 -16.23 -11.20
CA ALA A 142 3.95 -15.15 -10.42
C ALA A 142 3.23 -14.90 -9.09
N HIS A 143 2.13 -15.59 -8.79
CA HIS A 143 1.36 -15.44 -7.55
C HIS A 143 0.74 -14.04 -7.34
N VAL A 144 0.27 -13.41 -8.42
CA VAL A 144 -0.42 -12.11 -8.34
C VAL A 144 -1.68 -12.20 -7.47
N ASP A 145 -2.40 -13.32 -7.52
CA ASP A 145 -3.55 -13.62 -6.67
C ASP A 145 -3.20 -13.56 -5.17
N TYR A 146 -2.02 -14.05 -4.79
CA TYR A 146 -1.52 -13.97 -3.42
C TYR A 146 -1.27 -12.51 -3.01
N LEU A 147 -0.76 -11.67 -3.90
CA LEU A 147 -0.48 -10.26 -3.62
C LEU A 147 -1.77 -9.43 -3.51
N ILE A 148 -2.70 -9.56 -4.45
CA ILE A 148 -3.95 -8.77 -4.44
C ILE A 148 -4.95 -9.26 -3.37
N SER A 149 -4.76 -10.46 -2.83
CA SER A 149 -5.53 -10.97 -1.68
C SER A 149 -5.04 -10.47 -0.31
N ARG A 150 -4.00 -9.62 -0.26
CA ARG A 150 -3.54 -9.05 1.02
C ARG A 150 -4.64 -8.20 1.64
N SER A 151 -4.74 -8.28 2.97
CA SER A 151 -5.80 -7.63 3.77
C SER A 151 -5.87 -6.11 3.59
N TRP A 152 -4.82 -5.48 3.08
CA TRP A 152 -4.81 -4.07 2.72
C TRP A 152 -5.93 -3.72 1.71
N PHE A 153 -6.14 -4.54 0.68
CA PHE A 153 -7.15 -4.33 -0.36
C PHE A 153 -8.59 -4.47 0.15
N ASN A 154 -8.81 -5.15 1.28
CA ASN A 154 -10.13 -5.37 1.86
C ASN A 154 -10.60 -4.21 2.77
N ARG A 155 -9.78 -3.19 2.98
CA ARG A 155 -10.09 -2.08 3.90
C ARG A 155 -10.91 -1.02 3.19
N VAL A 156 -12.07 -0.66 3.76
CA VAL A 156 -12.88 0.46 3.24
C VAL A 156 -12.10 1.78 3.19
N TRP A 157 -11.23 2.02 4.19
CA TRP A 157 -10.45 3.25 4.31
C TRP A 157 -9.40 3.44 3.21
N ILE A 158 -9.03 2.37 2.50
CA ILE A 158 -8.08 2.43 1.38
C ILE A 158 -8.50 3.48 0.33
N VAL A 159 -9.80 3.70 0.15
CA VAL A 159 -10.31 4.66 -0.83
C VAL A 159 -9.84 6.07 -0.49
N GLN A 160 -9.94 6.48 0.77
CA GLN A 160 -9.47 7.81 1.19
C GLN A 160 -7.95 7.89 1.14
N GLU A 161 -7.26 6.81 1.53
CA GLU A 161 -5.80 6.72 1.57
C GLU A 161 -5.19 6.82 0.17
N VAL A 162 -5.80 6.18 -0.82
CA VAL A 162 -5.35 6.18 -2.21
C VAL A 162 -5.77 7.47 -2.89
N THR A 163 -7.06 7.80 -2.90
CA THR A 163 -7.59 8.93 -3.69
C THR A 163 -7.06 10.28 -3.21
N LEU A 164 -6.80 10.44 -1.91
CA LEU A 164 -6.39 11.75 -1.39
C LEU A 164 -4.87 11.96 -1.40
N ALA A 165 -4.08 10.90 -1.57
CA ALA A 165 -2.63 10.98 -1.57
C ALA A 165 -2.10 11.91 -2.68
N ALA A 166 -1.11 12.75 -2.33
CA ALA A 166 -0.34 13.51 -3.32
C ALA A 166 0.58 12.56 -4.13
N GLU A 167 1.23 11.63 -3.42
CA GLU A 167 2.00 10.53 -3.98
C GLU A 167 1.65 9.26 -3.22
N LEU A 168 1.48 8.13 -3.91
CA LEU A 168 1.25 6.83 -3.29
C LEU A 168 2.27 5.81 -3.80
N VAL A 169 2.93 5.14 -2.85
CA VAL A 169 3.90 4.08 -3.13
C VAL A 169 3.42 2.80 -2.46
N VAL A 170 3.29 1.74 -3.25
CA VAL A 170 2.96 0.38 -2.80
C VAL A 170 4.26 -0.33 -2.46
N SER A 171 4.29 -1.00 -1.31
CA SER A 171 5.47 -1.71 -0.82
C SER A 171 5.12 -3.12 -0.36
N SER A 172 5.98 -4.07 -0.71
CA SER A 172 6.04 -5.38 -0.06
C SER A 172 7.49 -5.76 0.21
N GLY A 173 7.81 -5.98 1.48
CA GLY A 173 9.21 -6.09 1.90
C GLY A 173 9.99 -4.81 1.54
N LEU A 174 11.07 -4.96 0.79
CA LEU A 174 11.88 -3.84 0.29
C LEU A 174 11.54 -3.45 -1.16
N LEU A 175 10.68 -4.21 -1.84
CA LEU A 175 10.23 -3.87 -3.18
C LEU A 175 9.15 -2.80 -3.10
N THR A 176 9.27 -1.79 -3.96
CA THR A 176 8.35 -0.65 -4.00
C THR A 176 7.95 -0.35 -5.43
N MET A 177 6.73 0.15 -5.60
CA MET A 177 6.15 0.49 -6.90
C MET A 177 5.25 1.71 -6.73
N ASN A 178 5.29 2.66 -7.68
CA ASN A 178 4.34 3.77 -7.70
C ASN A 178 2.92 3.23 -7.95
N TRP A 179 1.91 3.79 -7.27
CA TRP A 179 0.53 3.35 -7.43
C TRP A 179 0.02 3.39 -8.87
N THR A 180 0.37 4.41 -9.66
CA THR A 180 -0.07 4.50 -11.06
C THR A 180 0.44 3.31 -11.86
N ALA A 181 1.72 2.96 -11.70
CA ALA A 181 2.27 1.77 -12.35
C ALA A 181 1.61 0.49 -11.81
N PHE A 182 1.39 0.40 -10.50
CA PHE A 182 0.77 -0.76 -9.87
C PHE A 182 -0.68 -0.97 -10.34
N ALA A 183 -1.42 0.11 -10.57
CA ALA A 183 -2.81 0.08 -11.04
C ALA A 183 -2.92 -0.14 -12.56
N GLN A 184 -1.85 0.12 -13.31
CA GLN A 184 -1.76 -0.16 -14.75
C GLN A 184 -1.44 -1.62 -15.05
N ALA A 185 -0.68 -2.27 -14.16
CA ALA A 185 -0.41 -3.71 -14.18
C ALA A 185 -1.62 -4.50 -13.69
#